data_AF-A0A937KE68-F1
#
_entry.id   AF-A0A937KE68-F1
#
_cell.length_a   1.000
_cell.length_b   1.000
_cell.length_c   1.000
_cell.angle_alpha   90.00
_cell.angle_beta   90.00
_cell.angle_gamma   90.00
#
_symmetry.space_group_name_H-M   'P 1'
#
loop_
_entity.id
_entity.type
_entity.pdbx_description
1 polymer ?
#
loop_
_entity_poly.entity_id
_entity_poly.type
_entity_poly.pdbx_seq_one_letter_code
_entity_poly.pdbx_strand_id
1 'polypeptide(L)'
;MKSNRSYLIFLQVGLLYIAVIITACKTTNAQTNMCYKQDPVKELQWLQDIIQRQESLNIDRKADIYEYTYQGETYFMADMCVDCPDFITVGYNCKGEQVCESGGIMGKNNCPHFEEEAISKRLIWSSYQDVK
;
A
#
# COMPACT_ATOMS: atom_id res chain seq x y z
N MET A 1 40.77 -40.55 -33.19
CA MET A 1 39.77 -39.46 -33.37
C MET A 1 38.52 -39.73 -32.52
N LYS A 2 38.56 -39.43 -31.21
CA LYS A 2 37.39 -39.45 -30.30
C LYS A 2 37.33 -38.06 -29.65
N SER A 3 36.84 -37.05 -30.38
CA SER A 3 36.80 -35.68 -29.83
C SER A 3 35.52 -34.91 -30.14
N ASN A 4 34.78 -35.24 -31.21
CA ASN A 4 33.66 -34.37 -31.61
C ASN A 4 32.31 -34.75 -30.99
N ARG A 5 32.10 -36.03 -30.66
CA ARG A 5 30.80 -36.52 -30.16
C ARG A 5 30.55 -36.13 -28.71
N SER A 6 31.59 -36.08 -27.88
CA SER A 6 31.48 -35.66 -26.48
C SER A 6 31.23 -34.17 -26.34
N TYR A 7 31.89 -33.33 -27.15
CA TYR A 7 31.67 -31.87 -27.18
C TYR A 7 30.25 -31.50 -27.58
N LEU A 8 29.66 -32.21 -28.55
CA LEU A 8 28.26 -32.04 -28.96
C LEU A 8 27.27 -32.34 -27.82
N ILE A 9 27.54 -33.36 -27.01
CA ILE A 9 26.72 -33.71 -25.85
C ILE A 9 26.85 -32.65 -24.74
N PHE A 10 28.07 -32.19 -24.45
CA PHE A 10 28.30 -31.12 -23.46
C PHE A 10 27.66 -29.78 -23.89
N LEU A 11 27.68 -29.44 -25.19
CA LEU A 11 26.99 -28.27 -25.75
C LEU A 11 25.47 -28.38 -25.61
N GLN A 12 24.89 -29.55 -25.89
CA GLN A 12 23.44 -29.77 -25.75
C GLN A 12 22.97 -29.73 -24.30
N VAL A 13 23.75 -30.32 -23.37
CA VAL A 13 23.44 -30.27 -21.92
C VAL A 13 23.57 -28.85 -21.37
N GLY A 14 24.59 -28.10 -21.81
CA GLY A 14 24.76 -26.68 -21.45
C GLY A 14 23.61 -25.80 -21.93
N LEU A 15 23.14 -25.99 -23.17
CA LEU A 15 21.99 -25.26 -23.73
C LEU A 15 20.67 -25.57 -22.98
N LEU A 16 20.46 -26.82 -22.57
CA LEU A 16 19.31 -27.21 -21.73
C LEU A 16 19.37 -26.59 -20.32
N TYR A 17 20.55 -26.50 -19.72
CA TYR A 17 20.73 -25.90 -18.39
C TYR A 17 20.43 -24.40 -18.41
N ILE A 18 20.86 -23.68 -19.47
CA ILE A 18 20.59 -22.25 -19.63
C ILE A 18 19.09 -22.00 -19.79
N ALA A 19 18.37 -22.86 -20.53
CA ALA A 19 16.91 -22.73 -20.72
C ALA A 19 16.09 -22.85 -19.42
N VAL A 20 16.56 -23.63 -18.44
CA VAL A 20 15.91 -23.79 -17.12
C VAL A 20 16.09 -22.57 -16.22
N ILE A 21 17.20 -21.82 -16.37
CA ILE A 21 17.48 -20.63 -15.55
C ILE A 21 16.60 -19.44 -15.98
N ILE A 22 16.28 -19.33 -17.28
CA ILE A 22 15.42 -18.25 -17.81
C ILE A 22 13.94 -18.41 -17.45
N THR A 23 13.50 -19.63 -17.10
CA THR A 23 12.10 -19.90 -16.70
C THR A 23 11.83 -19.69 -15.21
N ALA A 24 12.87 -19.48 -14.39
CA ALA A 24 12.73 -19.21 -12.95
C ALA A 24 12.46 -17.73 -12.62
N CYS A 25 12.55 -16.83 -13.61
CA CYS A 25 12.15 -15.44 -13.43
C CYS A 25 10.62 -15.34 -13.55
N LYS A 26 9.90 -15.65 -12.47
CA LYS A 26 8.54 -15.14 -12.32
C LYS A 26 8.66 -13.63 -12.14
N THR A 27 8.47 -12.87 -13.21
CA THR A 27 8.12 -11.45 -13.10
C THR A 27 6.77 -11.38 -12.40
N THR A 28 6.78 -11.33 -11.06
CA THR A 28 5.70 -10.69 -10.33
C THR A 28 5.76 -9.23 -10.73
N ASN A 29 5.02 -8.88 -11.79
CA ASN A 29 4.61 -7.50 -12.02
C ASN A 29 3.85 -7.09 -10.75
N ALA A 30 4.55 -6.45 -9.83
CA ALA A 30 3.95 -5.67 -8.76
C ALA A 30 3.35 -4.41 -9.40
N GLN A 31 2.38 -4.61 -10.29
CA GLN A 31 1.53 -3.54 -10.80
C GLN A 31 0.54 -3.27 -9.67
N THR A 32 0.94 -2.44 -8.71
CA THR A 32 0.01 -1.94 -7.69
C THR A 32 -1.11 -1.20 -8.40
N ASN A 33 -2.35 -1.66 -8.22
CA ASN A 33 -3.51 -1.01 -8.81
C ASN A 33 -3.82 0.28 -8.04
N MET A 34 -3.14 1.36 -8.41
CA MET A 34 -3.42 2.71 -7.91
C MET A 34 -4.67 3.27 -8.58
N CYS A 35 -5.57 3.89 -7.80
CA CYS A 35 -6.79 4.54 -8.31
C CYS A 35 -6.59 5.98 -8.80
N TYR A 36 -5.40 6.54 -8.60
CA TYR A 36 -5.05 7.90 -8.98
C TYR A 36 -3.72 7.86 -9.76
N LYS A 37 -3.41 8.93 -10.48
CA LYS A 37 -2.21 8.98 -11.34
C LYS A 37 -0.98 9.49 -10.61
N GLN A 38 -1.13 10.52 -9.78
CA GLN A 38 0.00 11.20 -9.15
C GLN A 38 -0.27 11.61 -7.70
N ASP A 39 -1.34 12.34 -7.44
CA ASP A 39 -1.63 12.93 -6.12
C ASP A 39 -3.06 12.58 -5.66
N PRO A 40 -3.22 11.64 -4.73
CA PRO A 40 -4.54 11.19 -4.30
C PRO A 40 -5.34 12.31 -3.65
N VAL A 41 -4.70 13.24 -2.93
CA VAL A 41 -5.38 14.37 -2.27
C VAL A 41 -5.97 15.34 -3.31
N LYS A 42 -5.34 15.47 -4.48
CA LYS A 42 -5.86 16.33 -5.55
C LYS A 42 -6.83 15.62 -6.50
N GLU A 43 -6.69 14.31 -6.66
CA GLU A 43 -7.42 13.54 -7.68
C GLU A 43 -8.64 12.79 -7.12
N LEU A 44 -8.68 12.48 -5.83
CA LEU A 44 -9.78 11.74 -5.20
C LEU A 44 -10.70 12.70 -4.46
N GLN A 45 -11.88 12.97 -5.04
CA GLN A 45 -12.86 13.89 -4.45
C GLN A 45 -13.28 13.49 -3.04
N TRP A 46 -13.53 12.21 -2.78
CA TRP A 46 -13.95 11.73 -1.46
C TRP A 46 -12.89 12.02 -0.38
N LEU A 47 -11.61 12.05 -0.76
CA LEU A 47 -10.51 12.34 0.16
C LEU A 47 -10.47 13.84 0.50
N GLN A 48 -10.72 14.69 -0.50
CA GLN A 48 -10.88 16.13 -0.30
C GLN A 48 -12.05 16.45 0.63
N ASP A 49 -13.16 15.73 0.49
CA ASP A 49 -14.34 15.93 1.33
C ASP A 49 -14.06 15.59 2.81
N ILE A 50 -13.24 14.55 3.07
CA ILE A 50 -12.79 14.20 4.43
C ILE A 50 -11.90 15.30 5.00
N ILE A 51 -10.91 15.75 4.23
CA ILE A 51 -9.97 16.82 4.62
C ILE A 51 -10.73 18.11 4.92
N GLN A 52 -11.60 18.55 4.01
CA GLN A 52 -12.38 19.76 4.17
C GLN A 52 -13.29 19.68 5.40
N ARG A 53 -13.89 18.51 5.67
CA ARG A 53 -14.68 18.31 6.88
C ARG A 53 -13.83 18.48 8.13
N GLN A 54 -12.64 17.89 8.18
CA GLN A 54 -11.73 18.03 9.32
C GLN A 54 -11.33 19.50 9.53
N GLU A 55 -10.94 20.21 8.47
CA GLU A 55 -10.59 21.63 8.52
C GLU A 55 -11.77 22.50 8.98
N SER A 56 -13.01 22.11 8.67
CA SER A 56 -14.22 22.85 9.05
C SER A 56 -14.62 22.75 10.53
N LEU A 57 -14.09 21.76 11.26
CA LEU A 57 -14.48 21.53 12.66
C LEU A 57 -14.03 22.64 13.61
N ASN A 58 -13.09 23.51 13.18
CA ASN A 58 -12.53 24.61 13.96
C ASN A 58 -12.10 24.19 15.39
N ILE A 59 -11.53 22.99 15.48
CA ILE A 59 -10.94 22.42 16.69
C ILE A 59 -9.45 22.20 16.44
N ASP A 60 -8.64 22.45 17.46
CA ASP A 60 -7.21 22.13 17.41
C ASP A 60 -7.02 20.62 17.62
N ARG A 61 -7.28 19.88 16.55
CA ARG A 61 -7.17 18.43 16.51
C ARG A 61 -6.27 18.02 15.36
N LYS A 62 -5.17 17.37 15.75
CA LYS A 62 -4.24 16.74 14.83
C LYS A 62 -4.94 15.62 14.05
N ALA A 63 -4.68 15.57 12.75
CA ALA A 63 -5.22 14.56 11.87
C ALA A 63 -4.19 14.21 10.81
N ASP A 64 -4.09 12.93 10.47
CA ASP A 64 -3.21 12.38 9.46
C ASP A 64 -3.99 11.49 8.51
N ILE A 65 -3.58 11.47 7.25
CA ILE A 65 -4.00 10.46 6.29
C ILE A 65 -2.76 9.81 5.67
N TYR A 66 -2.69 8.49 5.82
CA TYR A 66 -1.66 7.66 5.24
C TYR A 66 -2.22 6.82 4.09
N GLU A 67 -1.41 6.63 3.07
CA GLU A 67 -1.61 5.65 2.02
C GLU A 67 -0.79 4.38 2.32
N TYR A 68 -1.33 3.23 1.92
CA TYR A 68 -0.67 1.94 1.97
C TYR A 68 -0.92 1.13 0.69
N THR A 69 -0.03 0.18 0.43
CA THR A 69 -0.33 -0.96 -0.43
C THR A 69 -0.67 -2.16 0.45
N TYR A 70 -1.87 -2.70 0.28
CA TYR A 70 -2.35 -3.88 0.98
C TYR A 70 -2.92 -4.87 -0.04
N GLN A 71 -2.43 -6.11 -0.01
CA GLN A 71 -2.80 -7.17 -0.98
C GLN A 71 -2.68 -6.74 -2.46
N GLY A 72 -1.74 -5.85 -2.78
CA GLY A 72 -1.50 -5.35 -4.14
C GLY A 72 -2.42 -4.20 -4.58
N GLU A 73 -3.34 -3.75 -3.71
CA GLU A 73 -4.22 -2.61 -3.95
C GLU A 73 -3.84 -1.42 -3.06
N THR A 74 -4.31 -0.23 -3.44
CA THR A 74 -4.11 1.00 -2.67
C THR A 74 -5.23 1.19 -1.64
N TYR A 75 -4.85 1.45 -0.40
CA TYR A 75 -5.72 1.77 0.72
C TYR A 75 -5.28 3.05 1.42
N PHE A 76 -6.23 3.71 2.09
CA PHE A 76 -5.99 4.94 2.83
C PHE A 76 -6.46 4.76 4.28
N MET A 77 -5.61 5.09 5.25
CA MET A 77 -5.99 5.14 6.66
C MET A 77 -6.05 6.59 7.11
N ALA A 78 -7.22 6.98 7.60
CA ALA A 78 -7.51 8.32 8.05
C ALA A 78 -7.64 8.32 9.58
N ASP A 79 -6.72 8.98 10.27
CA ASP A 79 -6.81 9.26 11.69
C ASP A 79 -7.16 10.74 11.85
N MET A 80 -8.40 11.02 12.21
CA MET A 80 -8.91 12.39 12.36
C MET A 80 -8.67 12.96 13.76
N CYS A 81 -7.98 12.22 14.64
CA CYS A 81 -7.75 12.54 16.05
C CYS A 81 -6.44 11.90 16.54
N VAL A 82 -5.31 12.32 15.98
CA VAL A 82 -3.99 11.83 16.40
C VAL A 82 -3.76 12.17 17.87
N ASP A 83 -3.21 11.22 18.63
CA ASP A 83 -2.97 11.28 20.08
C ASP A 83 -4.24 11.37 20.96
N CYS A 84 -5.43 11.13 20.42
CA CYS A 84 -6.65 11.14 21.20
C CYS A 84 -6.88 9.81 21.96
N PRO A 85 -7.35 9.80 23.22
CA PRO A 85 -7.56 8.55 23.97
C PRO A 85 -8.55 7.58 23.32
N ASP A 86 -9.59 8.11 22.68
CA ASP A 86 -10.64 7.35 22.01
C ASP A 86 -10.53 7.46 20.47
N PHE A 87 -9.32 7.60 19.94
CA PHE A 87 -9.09 7.76 18.50
C PHE A 87 -9.65 6.57 17.72
N ILE A 88 -10.24 6.85 16.56
CA ILE A 88 -10.66 5.84 15.60
C ILE A 88 -9.96 6.12 14.29
N THR A 89 -9.22 5.14 13.79
CA THR A 89 -8.62 5.17 12.46
C THR A 89 -9.57 4.48 11.51
N VAL A 90 -9.91 5.14 10.40
CA VAL A 90 -10.84 4.61 9.39
C VAL A 90 -10.08 4.29 8.11
N GLY A 91 -10.22 3.05 7.64
CA GLY A 91 -9.63 2.56 6.41
C GLY A 91 -10.59 2.65 5.23
N TYR A 92 -10.10 3.22 4.12
CA TYR A 92 -10.83 3.39 2.87
C TYR A 92 -10.11 2.68 1.72
N ASN A 93 -10.89 2.08 0.83
CA ASN A 93 -10.38 1.61 -0.45
C ASN A 93 -10.33 2.74 -1.49
N CYS A 94 -9.86 2.40 -2.68
CA CYS A 94 -9.76 3.33 -3.80
C CYS A 94 -11.07 4.00 -4.26
N LYS A 95 -12.23 3.41 -3.96
CA LYS A 95 -13.55 3.99 -4.27
C LYS A 95 -14.04 4.95 -3.19
N GLY A 96 -13.29 5.10 -2.10
CA GLY A 96 -13.73 5.85 -0.92
C GLY A 96 -14.70 5.07 -0.05
N GLU A 97 -14.85 3.76 -0.27
CA GLU A 97 -15.67 2.91 0.58
C GLU A 97 -14.89 2.60 1.85
N GLN A 98 -15.53 2.79 3.01
CA GLN A 98 -14.97 2.40 4.28
C GLN A 98 -14.90 0.86 4.35
N VAL A 99 -13.69 0.34 4.46
CA VAL A 99 -13.43 -1.10 4.55
C VAL A 99 -13.09 -1.52 5.97
N CYS A 100 -12.59 -0.59 6.80
CA CYS A 100 -12.32 -0.89 8.19
C CYS A 100 -12.23 0.32 9.13
N GLU A 101 -12.19 0.02 10.42
CA GLU A 101 -12.08 0.87 11.59
C GLU A 101 -11.23 0.17 12.66
N SER A 102 -10.27 0.89 13.22
CA SER A 102 -9.47 0.44 14.35
C SER A 102 -9.53 1.47 15.47
N GLY A 103 -9.66 1.01 16.72
CA GLY A 103 -9.71 1.85 17.91
C GLY A 103 -11.14 2.22 18.37
N GLY A 104 -11.29 3.44 18.87
CA GLY A 104 -12.48 3.96 19.53
C GLY A 104 -12.70 3.34 20.92
N ILE A 105 -13.65 3.91 21.67
CA ILE A 105 -13.97 3.47 23.04
C ILE A 105 -14.41 2.00 23.13
N MET A 106 -14.89 1.42 22.03
CA MET A 106 -15.30 0.02 21.94
C MET A 106 -14.16 -0.93 21.55
N GLY A 107 -12.96 -0.42 21.24
CA GLY A 107 -11.82 -1.23 20.81
C GLY A 107 -12.10 -2.00 19.52
N LYS A 108 -12.70 -1.33 18.52
CA LYS A 108 -12.96 -1.95 17.22
C LYS A 108 -11.66 -2.38 16.56
N ASN A 109 -11.67 -3.55 15.93
CA ASN A 109 -10.61 -4.03 15.07
C ASN A 109 -11.21 -4.97 14.01
N ASN A 110 -11.65 -4.41 12.90
CA ASN A 110 -12.20 -5.15 11.75
C ASN A 110 -11.21 -5.25 10.57
N CYS A 111 -9.98 -4.76 10.75
CA CYS A 111 -8.84 -4.92 9.84
C CYS A 111 -7.70 -5.67 10.57
N PRO A 112 -7.94 -6.87 11.11
CA PRO A 112 -6.88 -7.63 11.77
C PRO A 112 -5.76 -7.88 10.74
N HIS A 113 -4.51 -7.72 11.17
CA HIS A 113 -3.31 -7.88 10.34
C HIS A 113 -3.01 -6.78 9.32
N PHE A 114 -3.84 -5.74 9.19
CA PHE A 114 -3.54 -4.67 8.23
C PHE A 114 -2.16 -4.04 8.49
N GLU A 115 -1.83 -3.73 9.74
CA GLU A 115 -0.53 -3.14 10.09
C GLU A 115 0.66 -4.09 9.87
N GLU A 116 0.44 -5.41 9.90
CA GLU A 116 1.48 -6.43 9.73
C GLU A 116 1.79 -6.68 8.24
N GLU A 117 0.75 -6.59 7.41
CA GLU A 117 0.79 -6.98 6.00
C GLU A 117 0.85 -5.78 5.04
N ALA A 118 0.35 -4.61 5.46
CA ALA A 118 0.39 -3.41 4.64
C ALA A 118 1.82 -2.89 4.51
N ILE A 119 2.18 -2.52 3.29
CA ILE A 119 3.50 -1.99 2.94
C ILE A 119 3.37 -0.60 2.32
N SER A 120 4.51 0.02 2.02
CA SER A 120 4.57 1.30 1.31
C SER A 120 3.82 2.44 2.03
N LYS A 121 3.82 2.45 3.38
CA LYS A 121 3.21 3.51 4.19
C LYS A 121 3.75 4.88 3.77
N ARG A 122 2.85 5.78 3.35
CA ARG A 122 3.18 7.15 2.94
C ARG A 122 2.19 8.13 3.54
N LEU A 123 2.68 9.13 4.28
CA LEU A 123 1.86 10.27 4.69
C LEU A 123 1.48 11.08 3.45
N ILE A 124 0.19 11.26 3.20
CA ILE A 124 -0.31 12.03 2.04
C ILE A 124 -0.95 13.36 2.44
N TRP A 125 -1.41 13.48 3.69
CA TRP A 125 -1.93 14.72 4.25
C TRP A 125 -1.82 14.73 5.77
N SER A 126 -1.57 15.90 6.36
CA SER A 126 -1.62 16.14 7.80
C SER A 126 -2.20 17.53 8.07
N SER A 127 -2.99 17.68 9.14
CA SER A 127 -3.57 18.97 9.55
C SER A 127 -2.57 19.88 10.27
N TYR A 128 -1.40 19.36 10.62
CA TYR A 128 -0.37 20.04 11.36
C TYR A 128 0.97 19.92 10.63
N GLN A 129 1.87 20.86 10.89
CA GLN A 129 3.26 20.71 10.48
C GLN A 129 4.01 20.06 11.64
N ASP A 130 4.65 18.92 11.39
CA ASP A 130 5.64 18.38 12.30
C ASP A 130 6.72 19.45 12.55
N VAL A 131 6.81 19.94 13.79
CA VAL A 131 7.98 20.68 14.23
C VAL A 131 9.12 19.66 14.30
N LYS A 132 9.89 19.56 13.21
CA LYS A 132 11.13 18.79 13.16
C LYS A 132 12.16 19.31 14.15
#